data_AF-X1NI85-F1
#
_entry.id   AF-X1NI85-F1
#
_cell.length_a   1.000
_cell.length_b   1.000
_cell.length_c   1.000
_cell.angle_alpha   90.00
_cell.angle_beta   90.00
_cell.angle_gamma   90.00
#
_symmetry.space_group_name_H-M   'P 1'
#
loop_
_entity.id
_entity.type
_entity.pdbx_description
1 polymer ?
#
loop_
_entity_poly.entity_id
_entity_poly.type
_entity_poly.pdbx_seq_one_letter_code
_entity_poly.pdbx_strand_id
1 'polypeptide(L)'
;MVPHNLVVGQVMVKEVAPNSPAAMAGIEPGDTLVSLNEKPVHNISDLHRYTYLNLGKEASLLIQHSDATTEEVQIIPRWKPPEGQ
;
A
#
# COMPACT_ATOMS: atom_id res chain seq x y z
N MET A 1 12.85 26.23 10.58
CA MET A 1 12.53 24.79 10.55
C MET A 1 11.01 24.70 10.43
N VAL A 2 10.48 24.32 9.27
CA VAL A 2 9.02 24.21 9.08
C VAL A 2 8.59 22.87 9.71
N PRO A 3 7.65 22.86 10.68
CA PRO A 3 7.10 21.62 11.18
C PRO A 3 6.26 20.98 10.06
N HIS A 4 6.64 19.77 9.64
CA HIS A 4 5.75 18.95 8.83
C HIS A 4 4.78 18.28 9.79
N ASN A 5 3.50 18.63 9.70
CA ASN A 5 2.45 17.94 10.44
C ASN A 5 2.37 16.51 9.90
N LEU A 6 2.83 15.52 10.67
CA LEU A 6 2.61 14.11 10.36
C LEU A 6 1.12 13.83 10.54
N VAL A 7 0.36 13.82 9.45
CA VAL A 7 -1.00 13.31 9.45
C VAL A 7 -0.90 11.80 9.60
N VAL A 8 -0.93 11.31 10.84
CA VAL A 8 -1.00 9.88 11.14
C VAL A 8 -2.44 9.45 10.89
N GLY A 9 -2.64 8.57 9.91
CA GLY A 9 -3.95 8.06 9.52
C GLY A 9 -3.82 6.70 8.85
N GLN A 10 -4.75 5.81 9.15
CA GLN A 10 -4.81 4.50 8.50
C GLN A 10 -4.91 4.68 6.98
N VAL A 11 -4.05 3.99 6.24
CA VAL A 11 -4.05 4.05 4.78
C VAL A 11 -5.04 3.00 4.26
N MET A 12 -6.29 3.42 4.12
CA MET A 12 -7.37 2.58 3.62
C MET A 12 -7.40 2.60 2.08
N VAL A 13 -7.49 1.41 1.50
CA VAL A 13 -7.66 1.20 0.07
C VAL A 13 -9.09 1.61 -0.31
N LYS A 14 -9.21 2.64 -1.15
CA LYS A 14 -10.52 3.10 -1.65
C LYS A 14 -10.94 2.37 -2.91
N GLU A 15 -9.99 2.15 -3.79
CA GLU A 15 -10.20 1.54 -5.09
C GLU A 15 -8.96 0.72 -5.44
N VAL A 16 -9.17 -0.37 -6.18
CA VAL A 16 -8.10 -1.20 -6.69
C VAL A 16 -8.29 -1.29 -8.19
N ALA A 17 -7.33 -0.74 -8.93
CA ALA A 17 -7.35 -0.79 -10.38
C ALA A 17 -7.29 -2.25 -10.87
N PRO A 18 -8.07 -2.63 -11.89
CA PRO A 18 -8.04 -3.97 -12.46
C PRO A 18 -6.66 -4.27 -13.07
N ASN A 19 -6.23 -5.53 -12.99
CA ASN A 19 -4.90 -5.98 -13.46
C ASN A 19 -3.72 -5.22 -12.82
N SER A 20 -3.92 -4.68 -11.61
CA SER A 20 -2.86 -4.08 -10.82
C SER A 20 -2.11 -5.14 -10.00
N PRO A 21 -0.87 -4.86 -9.56
CA PRO A 21 -0.20 -5.71 -8.58
C PRO A 21 -1.05 -5.93 -7.31
N ALA A 22 -1.79 -4.89 -6.88
CA ALA A 22 -2.70 -4.98 -5.75
C ALA A 22 -3.88 -5.94 -6.01
N ALA A 23 -4.51 -5.86 -7.18
CA ALA A 23 -5.60 -6.77 -7.57
C ALA A 23 -5.11 -8.22 -7.68
N MET A 24 -3.92 -8.43 -8.25
CA MET A 24 -3.31 -9.76 -8.36
C MET A 24 -2.95 -10.36 -7.01
N ALA A 25 -2.66 -9.51 -6.02
CA ALA A 25 -2.36 -9.89 -4.66
C ALA A 25 -3.62 -10.04 -3.78
N GLY A 26 -4.82 -9.92 -4.35
CA GLY A 26 -6.07 -10.09 -3.62
C GLY A 26 -6.45 -8.91 -2.72
N ILE A 27 -5.82 -7.74 -2.90
CA ILE A 27 -6.19 -6.53 -2.16
C ILE A 27 -7.54 -6.03 -2.65
N GLU A 28 -8.41 -5.68 -1.72
CA GLU A 28 -9.76 -5.20 -1.98
C GLU A 28 -10.00 -3.79 -1.41
N PRO A 29 -10.95 -3.03 -1.99
CA PRO A 29 -11.45 -1.81 -1.37
C PRO A 29 -11.95 -2.07 0.06
N GLY A 30 -11.49 -1.24 1.01
CA GLY A 30 -11.77 -1.39 2.44
C GLY A 30 -10.60 -1.96 3.24
N ASP A 31 -9.62 -2.59 2.57
CA ASP A 31 -8.40 -3.05 3.23
C ASP A 31 -7.59 -1.87 3.77
N THR A 32 -6.95 -2.07 4.90
CA THR A 32 -6.02 -1.10 5.50
C THR A 32 -4.60 -1.58 5.34
N LEU A 33 -3.74 -0.74 4.78
CA LEU A 33 -2.32 -1.02 4.63
C LEU A 33 -1.60 -0.74 5.96
N VAL A 34 -0.98 -1.77 6.51
CA VAL A 34 -0.33 -1.73 7.83
C VAL A 34 1.17 -1.54 7.69
N SER A 35 1.83 -2.30 6.82
CA SER A 35 3.28 -2.20 6.59
C SER A 35 3.67 -2.65 5.19
N LEU A 36 4.83 -2.17 4.71
CA LEU A 36 5.46 -2.61 3.46
C LEU A 36 6.92 -2.97 3.73
N ASN A 37 7.33 -4.20 3.44
CA ASN A 37 8.65 -4.76 3.75
C ASN A 37 9.04 -4.50 5.21
N GLU A 38 8.15 -4.89 6.13
CA GLU A 38 8.30 -4.71 7.58
C GLU A 38 8.37 -3.24 8.06
N LYS A 39 8.17 -2.27 7.15
CA LYS A 39 8.14 -0.84 7.49
C LYS A 39 6.69 -0.38 7.71
N PRO A 40 6.34 0.10 8.90
CA PRO A 40 4.99 0.59 9.18
C PRO A 40 4.58 1.71 8.24
N VAL A 41 3.38 1.62 7.70
CA VAL A 41 2.78 2.65 6.83
C VAL A 41 1.80 3.46 7.67
N HIS A 42 2.20 4.68 8.06
CA HIS A 42 1.38 5.53 8.92
C HIS A 42 0.55 6.57 8.16
N ASN A 43 0.84 6.74 6.88
CA ASN A 43 0.21 7.73 6.01
C ASN A 43 0.49 7.41 4.53
N ILE A 44 -0.20 8.12 3.65
CA ILE A 44 -0.08 7.89 2.21
C ILE A 44 1.31 8.28 1.66
N SER A 45 2.02 9.21 2.31
CA SER A 45 3.37 9.58 1.90
C SER A 45 4.38 8.45 2.17
N ASP A 46 4.23 7.74 3.28
CA ASP A 46 5.03 6.54 3.58
C ASP A 46 4.76 5.45 2.55
N LEU A 47 3.50 5.19 2.24
CA LEU A 47 3.13 4.24 1.18
C LEU A 47 3.80 4.62 -0.15
N HIS A 48 3.57 5.84 -0.64
CA HIS A 48 4.14 6.30 -1.91
C HIS A 48 5.66 6.16 -1.94
N ARG A 49 6.33 6.55 -0.85
CA ARG A 49 7.78 6.42 -0.71
C ARG A 49 8.21 4.97 -0.79
N TYR A 50 7.57 4.07 -0.05
CA TYR A 50 7.96 2.67 0.00
C TYR A 50 7.65 1.94 -1.31
N THR A 51 6.51 2.21 -1.92
CA THR A 51 6.18 1.71 -3.27
C THR A 51 7.24 2.17 -4.27
N TYR A 52 7.62 3.44 -4.25
CA TYR A 52 8.65 4.00 -5.15
C TYR A 52 10.03 3.35 -4.96
N LEU A 53 10.41 3.06 -3.71
CA LEU A 53 11.70 2.41 -3.40
C LEU A 53 11.75 0.94 -3.82
N ASN A 54 10.59 0.29 -4.03
CA ASN A 54 10.49 -1.12 -4.37
C ASN A 54 9.95 -1.35 -5.80
N LEU A 55 10.01 -0.34 -6.67
CA LEU A 55 9.59 -0.50 -8.07
C LEU A 55 10.41 -1.58 -8.78
N GLY A 56 9.71 -2.48 -9.47
CA GLY A 56 10.28 -3.62 -10.19
C GLY A 56 10.81 -4.74 -9.31
N LYS A 57 10.57 -4.68 -7.99
CA LYS A 57 10.99 -5.70 -7.03
C LYS A 57 9.79 -6.25 -6.28
N GLU A 58 9.92 -7.47 -5.80
CA GLU A 58 8.95 -8.05 -4.88
C GLU A 58 8.97 -7.29 -3.55
N ALA A 59 7.77 -7.04 -3.02
CA ALA A 59 7.56 -6.40 -1.75
C ALA A 59 6.40 -7.07 -1.01
N SER A 60 6.67 -7.40 0.25
CA SER A 60 5.69 -7.87 1.22
C SER A 60 4.84 -6.69 1.69
N LEU A 61 3.52 -6.82 1.59
CA LEU A 61 2.57 -5.84 2.11
C LEU A 61 1.70 -6.51 3.16
N LEU A 62 1.71 -5.97 4.38
CA LEU A 62 0.81 -6.39 5.43
C LEU A 62 -0.48 -5.59 5.31
N ILE A 63 -1.58 -6.27 5.07
CA ILE A 63 -2.92 -5.68 4.97
C ILE A 63 -3.79 -6.18 6.11
N GLN A 64 -4.72 -5.34 6.52
CA GLN A 64 -5.79 -5.70 7.43
C GLN A 64 -7.11 -5.58 6.68
N HIS A 65 -7.83 -6.69 6.58
CA HIS A 65 -9.14 -6.73 5.95
C HIS A 65 -10.21 -6.07 6.80
N SER A 66 -11.36 -5.82 6.19
CA SER A 66 -12.53 -5.22 6.85
C SER A 66 -13.07 -6.06 8.03
N ASP A 67 -12.80 -7.36 8.06
CA ASP A 67 -13.16 -8.30 9.14
C ASP A 67 -12.11 -8.35 10.27
N ALA A 68 -11.10 -7.47 10.22
CA ALA A 68 -9.97 -7.38 11.13
C ALA A 68 -8.97 -8.55 11.06
N THR A 69 -9.07 -9.42 10.06
CA THR A 69 -7.99 -10.36 9.75
C THR A 69 -6.81 -9.62 9.14
N THR A 70 -5.60 -10.13 9.39
CA THR A 70 -4.37 -9.58 8.80
C THR A 70 -3.78 -10.62 7.87
N GLU A 71 -3.42 -10.19 6.66
CA GLU A 71 -2.77 -11.02 5.66
C GLU A 71 -1.49 -10.33 5.16
N GLU A 72 -0.45 -11.12 4.90
CA GLU A 72 0.74 -10.65 4.23
C GLU A 72 0.69 -11.10 2.77
N VAL A 73 0.67 -10.13 1.86
CA VAL A 73 0.56 -10.37 0.42
C VAL A 73 1.82 -9.89 -0.29
N GLN A 74 2.25 -10.64 -1.30
CA GLN A 74 3.39 -10.25 -2.14
C GLN A 74 2.91 -9.43 -3.34
N ILE A 75 3.50 -8.25 -3.52
CA ILE A 75 3.25 -7.39 -4.68
C ILE A 75 4.55 -7.05 -5.39
N ILE A 76 4.45 -6.76 -6.69
CA ILE A 76 5.55 -6.17 -7.46
C ILE A 76 5.11 -4.78 -7.92
N PRO A 77 5.44 -3.71 -7.18
CA PRO A 77 5.17 -2.34 -7.61
C PRO A 77 5.78 -2.05 -8.98
N ARG A 78 5.02 -1.44 -9.87
CA ARG A 78 5.46 -1.13 -11.24
C ARG A 78 5.67 0.36 -11.44
N TRP A 79 6.72 0.72 -12.17
CA TRP A 79 7.15 2.11 -12.41
C TRP A 79 6.08 2.96 -13.13
N LYS A 80 5.31 2.32 -14.03
CA LYS A 80 4.27 2.99 -14.81
C LYS A 80 2.90 2.41 -14.44
N PRO A 81 2.23 2.96 -13.41
CA PRO A 81 0.82 2.68 -13.21
C PRO A 81 0.03 3.17 -14.44
N PRO A 82 -0.94 2.40 -14.96
CA PRO A 82 -1.96 2.87 -15.89
C PRO A 82 -2.72 4.02 -15.26
N GLU A 83 -3.35 4.84 -16.08
CA GLU A 83 -4.23 5.90 -15.58
C GLU A 83 -5.30 5.31 -14.65
N GLY A 84 -5.52 5.94 -13.48
CA GLY A 84 -6.52 5.54 -12.49
C GLY A 84 -6.04 4.61 -11.38
N GLN A 85 -4.74 4.61 -11.05
CA GLN A 85 -4.11 3.75 -10.05
C GLN A 85 -3.27 4.54 -9.05
#